data_AF-A0A1A8MSM5-F1
#
_entry.id   AF-A0A1A8MSM5-F1
#
_cell.length_a   1.000
_cell.length_b   1.000
_cell.length_c   1.000
_cell.angle_alpha   90.00
_cell.angle_beta   90.00
_cell.angle_gamma   90.00
#
_symmetry.space_group_name_H-M   'P 1'
#
loop_
_entity.id
_entity.type
_entity.pdbx_description
1 polymer ?
#
loop_
_entity_poly.entity_id
_entity_poly.type
_entity_poly.pdbx_seq_one_letter_code
_entity_poly.pdbx_strand_id
1 'polypeptide(L)'
;MGFRVGQGLIERLTRDSPSFKDELDIMKFVCKDFWTRVFRRQVDNLRTNHQGTYVLQDNKFALLTQLSNGKQYLDQAPKHLAFSCGVVRGALSNLGLESVVTAEVSSMPSCKFQVVIQKS
;
A
#
# COMPACT_ATOMS: atom_id res chain seq x y z
N MET A 1 11.54 8.74 -2.93
CA MET A 1 11.82 8.65 -1.49
C MET A 1 11.14 7.44 -0.84
N GLY A 2 9.82 7.27 -0.93
CA GLY A 2 9.11 6.14 -0.29
C GLY A 2 9.61 4.73 -0.66
N PHE A 3 10.06 4.52 -1.90
CA PHE A 3 10.56 3.23 -2.37
C PHE A 3 11.67 2.62 -1.50
N ARG A 4 12.75 3.37 -1.24
CA ARG A 4 13.87 2.88 -0.41
C ARG A 4 13.44 2.65 1.04
N VAL A 5 12.50 3.45 1.54
CA VAL A 5 11.92 3.26 2.88
C VAL A 5 11.13 1.95 2.93
N GLY A 6 10.31 1.67 1.91
CA GLY A 6 9.58 0.41 1.79
C GLY A 6 10.49 -0.82 1.83
N GLN A 7 11.58 -0.79 1.06
CA GLN A 7 12.58 -1.86 1.04
C GLN A 7 13.19 -2.11 2.44
N GLY A 8 13.66 -1.05 3.11
CA GLY A 8 14.27 -1.22 4.43
C GLY A 8 13.27 -1.62 5.54
N LEU A 9 12.01 -1.23 5.42
CA LEU A 9 10.96 -1.64 6.35
C LEU A 9 10.60 -3.10 6.17
N ILE A 10 10.38 -3.56 4.93
CA ILE A 10 9.97 -4.93 4.68
C ILE A 10 11.08 -5.92 5.03
N GLU A 11 12.34 -5.61 4.69
CA GLU A 11 13.51 -6.44 5.02
C GLU A 11 13.61 -6.71 6.54
N ARG A 12 13.30 -5.71 7.36
CA ARG A 12 13.25 -5.87 8.82
C ARG A 12 12.05 -6.68 9.29
N LEU A 13 10.90 -6.50 8.65
CA LEU A 13 9.64 -7.16 9.06
C LEU A 13 9.58 -8.62 8.64
N THR A 14 10.28 -9.00 7.57
CA THR A 14 10.26 -10.37 7.03
C THR A 14 11.48 -11.20 7.44
N ARG A 15 12.42 -10.64 8.21
CA ARG A 15 13.65 -11.32 8.66
C ARG A 15 13.39 -12.71 9.26
N ASP A 16 12.38 -12.81 10.14
CA ASP A 16 12.02 -14.05 10.85
C ASP A 16 10.69 -14.63 10.33
N SER A 17 10.19 -14.14 9.20
CA SER A 17 8.93 -14.61 8.62
C SER A 17 9.16 -15.88 7.79
N PRO A 18 8.22 -16.84 7.80
CA PRO A 18 8.26 -17.96 6.88
C PRO A 18 8.21 -17.46 5.44
N SER A 19 8.81 -18.23 4.53
CA SER A 19 8.79 -17.91 3.09
C SER A 19 7.37 -17.82 2.57
N PHE A 20 7.10 -16.80 1.75
CA PHE A 20 5.82 -16.64 1.07
C PHE A 20 5.67 -17.69 -0.03
N LYS A 21 4.49 -18.30 -0.13
CA LYS A 21 4.22 -19.39 -1.09
C LYS A 21 3.91 -18.86 -2.49
N ASP A 22 3.16 -17.76 -2.55
CA ASP A 22 2.68 -17.17 -3.78
C ASP A 22 2.47 -15.65 -3.65
N GLU A 23 2.11 -15.03 -4.77
CA GLU A 23 1.81 -13.60 -4.88
C GLU A 23 0.69 -13.16 -3.91
N LEU A 24 -0.34 -14.00 -3.73
CA LEU A 24 -1.48 -13.66 -2.89
C LEU A 24 -1.11 -13.64 -1.41
N ASP A 25 -0.24 -14.56 -0.97
CA ASP A 25 0.30 -14.58 0.38
C ASP A 25 1.15 -13.34 0.69
N ILE A 26 1.94 -12.88 -0.28
CA ILE A 26 2.66 -11.60 -0.19
C ILE A 26 1.66 -10.44 -0.02
N MET A 27 0.63 -10.37 -0.87
CA MET A 27 -0.37 -9.29 -0.79
C MET A 27 -1.15 -9.31 0.53
N LYS A 28 -1.46 -10.49 1.09
CA LYS A 28 -2.10 -10.62 2.41
C LYS A 28 -1.19 -10.08 3.52
N PHE A 29 0.11 -10.43 3.50
CA PHE A 29 1.08 -9.90 4.46
C PHE A 29 1.19 -8.38 4.36
N VAL A 30 1.23 -7.84 3.13
CA VAL A 30 1.26 -6.40 2.91
C VAL A 30 0.03 -5.72 3.50
N CYS A 31 -1.17 -6.26 3.26
CA CYS A 31 -2.43 -5.70 3.75
C CYS A 31 -2.63 -5.77 5.27
N LYS A 32 -2.00 -6.75 5.93
CA LYS A 32 -2.16 -6.99 7.37
C LYS A 32 -0.96 -6.50 8.15
N ASP A 33 0.13 -7.24 8.11
CA ASP A 33 1.31 -7.05 8.94
C ASP A 33 2.07 -5.78 8.57
N PHE A 34 2.40 -5.61 7.29
CA PHE A 34 3.12 -4.43 6.82
C PHE A 34 2.28 -3.17 7.00
N TRP A 35 1.01 -3.17 6.53
CA TRP A 35 0.12 -2.01 6.68
C TRP A 35 -0.04 -1.60 8.14
N THR A 36 -0.22 -2.57 9.05
CA THR A 36 -0.37 -2.28 10.48
C THR A 36 0.89 -1.69 11.10
N ARG A 37 2.07 -2.20 10.70
CA ARG A 37 3.35 -1.69 11.21
C ARG A 37 3.64 -0.27 10.71
N VAL A 38 3.30 0.03 9.46
CA VAL A 38 3.63 1.32 8.82
C VAL A 38 2.56 2.38 9.08
N PHE A 39 1.28 2.04 8.92
CA PHE A 39 0.16 2.97 8.97
C PHE A 39 -0.75 2.80 10.19
N ARG A 40 -0.39 1.89 11.12
CA ARG A 40 -1.11 1.64 12.39
C ARG A 40 -2.54 1.16 12.21
N ARG A 41 -2.88 0.62 11.04
CA ARG A 41 -4.17 0.02 10.69
C ARG A 41 -3.98 -1.16 9.74
N GLN A 42 -4.98 -2.03 9.63
CA GLN A 42 -5.07 -2.99 8.53
C GLN A 42 -5.85 -2.37 7.37
N VAL A 43 -5.58 -2.85 6.16
CA VAL A 43 -6.41 -2.54 4.98
C VAL A 43 -7.82 -3.08 5.23
N ASP A 44 -8.84 -2.26 4.98
CA ASP A 44 -10.24 -2.62 5.19
C ASP A 44 -10.76 -3.59 4.12
N ASN A 45 -10.29 -3.45 2.87
CA ASN A 45 -10.70 -4.31 1.76
C ASN A 45 -9.56 -4.56 0.78
N LEU A 46 -9.30 -5.83 0.46
CA LEU A 46 -8.42 -6.25 -0.62
C LEU A 46 -9.26 -6.84 -1.75
N ARG A 47 -9.15 -6.25 -2.95
CA ARG A 47 -9.75 -6.79 -4.19
C ARG A 47 -8.64 -7.19 -5.15
N THR A 48 -8.88 -8.21 -5.96
CA THR A 48 -7.99 -8.61 -7.06
C THR A 48 -8.81 -8.99 -8.28
N ASN A 49 -8.24 -8.79 -9.46
CA ASN A 49 -8.79 -9.36 -10.70
C ASN A 49 -8.20 -10.73 -11.04
N HIS A 50 -7.38 -11.31 -10.15
CA HIS A 50 -6.65 -12.57 -10.38
C HIS A 50 -5.70 -12.55 -11.60
N GLN A 51 -5.43 -11.37 -12.15
CA GLN A 51 -4.57 -11.17 -13.32
C GLN A 51 -3.39 -10.23 -13.02
N GLY A 52 -3.06 -10.01 -11.75
CA GLY A 52 -1.95 -9.17 -11.30
C GLY A 52 -2.34 -7.74 -10.90
N THR A 53 -3.64 -7.42 -10.85
CA THR A 53 -4.10 -6.13 -10.33
C THR A 53 -4.81 -6.30 -8.99
N TYR A 54 -4.34 -5.57 -7.99
CA TYR A 54 -4.90 -5.51 -6.66
C TYR A 54 -5.35 -4.09 -6.30
N VAL A 55 -6.40 -4.00 -5.48
CA VAL A 55 -6.87 -2.73 -4.92
C VAL A 55 -6.98 -2.89 -3.41
N LEU A 56 -6.22 -2.07 -2.69
CA LEU A 56 -6.17 -2.01 -1.23
C LEU A 56 -6.94 -0.76 -0.79
N GLN A 57 -8.05 -0.94 -0.10
CA GLN A 57 -8.87 0.15 0.40
C GLN A 57 -8.64 0.35 1.89
N ASP A 58 -8.30 1.58 2.28
CA ASP A 58 -8.27 2.04 3.67
C ASP A 58 -9.33 3.15 3.82
N ASN A 59 -10.28 2.94 4.71
CA ASN A 59 -11.41 3.85 4.91
C ASN A 59 -11.06 5.03 5.82
N LYS A 60 -9.97 4.93 6.58
CA LYS A 60 -9.56 5.93 7.58
C LYS A 60 -8.04 6.09 7.56
N PHE A 61 -7.49 6.38 6.38
CA PHE A 61 -6.05 6.39 6.19
C PHE A 61 -5.41 7.49 7.03
N ALA A 62 -4.45 7.11 7.88
CA ALA A 62 -3.94 7.97 8.95
C ALA A 62 -3.41 9.32 8.44
N LEU A 63 -2.72 9.33 7.28
CA LEU A 63 -2.20 10.56 6.69
C LEU A 63 -3.30 11.53 6.21
N LEU A 64 -4.47 11.00 5.83
CA LEU A 64 -5.61 11.82 5.41
C LEU A 64 -6.46 12.28 6.60
N THR A 65 -6.47 11.54 7.71
CA THR A 65 -7.20 11.97 8.93
C THR A 65 -6.63 13.23 9.58
N GLN A 66 -5.38 13.61 9.27
CA GLN A 66 -4.76 14.86 9.73
C GLN A 66 -5.18 16.07 8.87
N LEU A 67 -5.77 15.83 7.70
CA LEU A 67 -6.33 16.88 6.84
C LEU A 67 -7.79 17.11 7.22
N SER A 68 -8.25 18.36 7.17
CA SER A 68 -9.67 18.64 7.42
C SER A 68 -10.53 18.02 6.31
N ASN A 69 -11.73 17.54 6.66
CA ASN A 69 -12.66 16.83 5.77
C ASN A 69 -13.28 17.70 4.66
N GLY A 70 -12.67 18.85 4.34
CA GLY A 70 -13.13 19.75 3.30
C GLY A 70 -12.75 19.26 1.90
N LYS A 71 -13.68 19.38 0.94
CA LYS A 71 -13.45 19.07 -0.48
C LYS A 71 -12.28 19.83 -1.10
N GLN A 72 -11.90 20.97 -0.51
CA GLN A 72 -10.75 21.79 -0.92
C GLN A 72 -9.40 21.05 -0.94
N TYR A 73 -9.27 19.95 -0.20
CA TYR A 73 -8.03 19.16 -0.16
C TYR A 73 -8.02 17.95 -1.08
N LEU A 74 -9.13 17.64 -1.78
CA LEU A 74 -9.21 16.45 -2.63
C LEU A 74 -8.18 16.47 -3.77
N ASP A 75 -7.92 17.64 -4.37
CA ASP A 75 -6.92 17.77 -5.44
C ASP A 75 -5.47 17.64 -4.94
N GLN A 76 -5.24 17.87 -3.64
CA GLN A 76 -3.92 17.76 -3.02
C GLN A 76 -3.72 16.42 -2.30
N ALA A 77 -4.80 15.76 -1.89
CA ALA A 77 -4.77 14.50 -1.14
C ALA A 77 -3.95 13.39 -1.83
N PRO A 78 -4.04 13.17 -3.17
CA PRO A 78 -3.19 12.19 -3.85
C PRO A 78 -1.69 12.50 -3.74
N LYS A 79 -1.29 13.77 -3.67
CA LYS A 79 0.12 14.16 -3.50
C LYS A 79 0.67 13.68 -2.16
N HIS A 80 -0.16 13.67 -1.11
CA HIS A 80 0.19 13.12 0.19
C HIS A 80 0.30 11.59 0.20
N LEU A 81 -0.30 10.90 -0.78
CA LEU A 81 -0.22 9.45 -0.91
C LEU A 81 0.96 8.97 -1.77
N ALA A 82 1.61 9.85 -2.54
CA ALA A 82 2.74 9.48 -3.40
C ALA A 82 3.90 8.83 -2.61
N PHE A 83 4.15 9.30 -1.38
CA PHE A 83 5.11 8.65 -0.50
C PHE A 83 4.68 7.23 -0.14
N SER A 84 3.43 7.03 0.28
CA SER A 84 2.86 5.73 0.62
C SER A 84 2.85 4.76 -0.56
N CYS A 85 2.54 5.22 -1.78
CA CYS A 85 2.68 4.43 -3.00
C CYS A 85 4.11 3.92 -3.18
N GLY A 86 5.09 4.82 -2.99
CA GLY A 86 6.50 4.45 -3.02
C GLY A 86 6.84 3.39 -1.97
N VAL A 87 6.37 3.55 -0.74
CA VAL A 87 6.62 2.58 0.36
C VAL A 87 6.07 1.20 0.01
N VAL A 88 4.84 1.10 -0.48
CA VAL A 88 4.25 -0.17 -0.90
C VAL A 88 5.02 -0.78 -2.07
N ARG A 89 5.35 0.02 -3.10
CA ARG A 89 6.12 -0.44 -4.26
C ARG A 89 7.50 -0.98 -3.86
N GLY A 90 8.17 -0.29 -2.95
CA GLY A 90 9.49 -0.70 -2.44
C GLY A 90 9.43 -1.99 -1.63
N ALA A 91 8.37 -2.14 -0.82
CA ALA A 91 8.15 -3.38 -0.08
C ALA A 91 7.95 -4.57 -1.02
N LEU A 92 7.09 -4.42 -2.03
CA LEU A 92 6.82 -5.46 -3.03
C LEU A 92 8.07 -5.84 -3.84
N SER A 93 8.85 -4.85 -4.29
CA SER A 93 10.09 -5.10 -5.05
C SER A 93 11.11 -5.91 -4.24
N ASN A 94 11.25 -5.63 -2.93
CA ASN A 94 12.14 -6.43 -2.06
C ASN A 94 11.65 -7.87 -1.87
N LEU A 95 10.33 -8.09 -1.95
CA LEU A 95 9.71 -9.44 -1.94
C LEU A 95 9.70 -10.11 -3.32
N GLY A 96 10.35 -9.51 -4.33
CA GLY A 96 10.46 -10.07 -5.68
C GLY A 96 9.28 -9.76 -6.60
N LEU A 97 8.39 -8.85 -6.22
CA LEU A 97 7.24 -8.41 -7.03
C LEU A 97 7.46 -7.01 -7.60
N GLU A 98 7.89 -6.93 -8.85
CA GLU A 98 7.92 -5.66 -9.59
C GLU A 98 6.50 -5.16 -9.86
N SER A 99 6.23 -3.90 -9.54
CA SER A 99 4.87 -3.37 -9.55
C SER A 99 4.80 -1.87 -9.78
N VAL A 100 3.66 -1.42 -10.28
CA VAL A 100 3.27 0.00 -10.32
C VAL A 100 2.20 0.21 -9.26
N VAL A 101 2.39 1.22 -8.41
CA VAL A 101 1.44 1.57 -7.35
C VAL A 101 0.94 2.98 -7.55
N THR A 102 -0.38 3.13 -7.70
CA THR A 102 -1.09 4.41 -7.77
C THR A 102 -2.07 4.51 -6.60
N ALA A 103 -2.50 5.73 -6.27
CA ALA A 103 -3.51 5.93 -5.24
C ALA A 103 -4.51 7.02 -5.64
N GLU A 104 -5.75 6.82 -5.22
CA GLU A 104 -6.86 7.75 -5.43
C GLU A 104 -7.62 8.00 -4.12
N VAL A 105 -8.21 9.18 -4.02
CA VAL A 105 -9.03 9.62 -2.88
C VAL A 105 -10.38 10.07 -3.42
N SER A 106 -11.38 9.20 -3.36
CA SER A 106 -12.74 9.56 -3.81
C SER A 106 -13.54 10.27 -2.71
N SER A 107 -13.24 10.00 -1.44
CA SER A 107 -13.93 10.58 -0.28
C SER A 107 -12.98 10.59 0.91
N MET A 108 -12.76 11.75 1.54
CA MET A 108 -11.91 11.83 2.73
C MET A 108 -12.60 11.16 3.94
N PRO A 109 -11.86 10.41 4.78
CA PRO A 109 -10.43 10.10 4.74
C PRO A 109 -10.10 8.74 4.07
N SER A 110 -10.99 8.23 3.21
CA SER A 110 -10.82 6.97 2.50
C SER A 110 -9.92 7.12 1.27
N CYS A 111 -9.04 6.15 1.06
CA CYS A 111 -8.23 6.05 -0.13
C CYS A 111 -8.14 4.61 -0.64
N LYS A 112 -7.82 4.49 -1.92
CA LYS A 112 -7.53 3.20 -2.56
C LYS A 112 -6.14 3.26 -3.16
N PHE A 113 -5.35 2.22 -2.89
CA PHE A 113 -4.08 1.97 -3.54
C PHE A 113 -4.28 0.87 -4.57
N GLN A 114 -4.03 1.17 -5.83
CA GLN A 114 -4.01 0.19 -6.90
C GLN A 114 -2.58 -0.29 -7.12
N VAL A 115 -2.38 -1.60 -7.06
CA VAL A 115 -1.11 -2.27 -7.29
C VAL A 115 -1.25 -3.10 -8.55
N VAL A 116 -0.42 -2.82 -9.55
CA VAL A 116 -0.36 -3.58 -10.80
C VAL A 116 0.99 -4.27 -10.87
N ILE A 117 1.00 -5.58 -10.67
CA ILE A 117 2.18 -6.44 -10.79
C ILE A 117 2.60 -6.48 -12.27
N GLN A 118 3.89 -6.24 -12.51
CA GLN A 118 4.48 -6.34 -13.84
C GLN A 118 4.85 -7.79 -14.10
N LYS A 119 4.19 -8.43 -15.07
CA LYS A 119 4.58 -9.75 -15.52
C LYS A 119 5.79 -9.61 -16.44
N SER A 120 6.86 -10.36 -16.15
CA SER A 120 8.01 -10.52 -17.05
C SER A 120 7.67 -11.44 -18.21
#